data_AF-S2S111-F1
#
_entry.id   AF-S2S111-F1
#
_cell.length_a   1.000
_cell.length_b   1.000
_cell.length_c   1.000
_cell.angle_alpha   90.00
_cell.angle_beta   90.00
_cell.angle_gamma   90.00
#
_symmetry.space_group_name_H-M   'P 1'
#
loop_
_entity.id
_entity.type
_entity.pdbx_description
1 polymer ?
#
loop_
_entity_poly.entity_id
_entity_poly.type
_entity_poly.pdbx_seq_one_letter_code
_entity_poly.pdbx_strand_id
1 'polypeptide(L)'
;GDTGLLVSNEINGPRSKVLSGNLERWGTRQILVTNNDPDTLAKAWPQMFDRILVDAPCSGEGMFRKDPDAIQYWHADYPAQCAERQKQILKAAVKMLAPGGTLIYSTCTFSPEEDEQIIAWLLANNAFTLTPIKQYPGMEAGRPAWADGNPELAKTVRLFPHRLRGEGHFVAKLKLAGAQASHQPSRLPLKPLAKPAKDEVDAFVATSLTKQPSGLFYRHGDFLSILPTTMIPFEHVKVVRAGLELGSFRKKRFEPSHSLATALNPDDFQTVIEVDADGYARYRHGEMLPSKVSGKRFVLLTFEHKPFAIGKLVNGTIKNY
;
A
#
# COMPACT_ATOMS: atom_id res chain seq x y z
N GLY A 1 7.47 -6.44 -2.28
CA GLY A 1 7.98 -7.80 -2.49
C GLY A 1 7.11 -8.47 -3.52
N ASP A 2 7.64 -9.46 -4.22
CA ASP A 2 7.01 -9.98 -5.44
C ASP A 2 5.99 -11.10 -5.18
N THR A 3 5.77 -11.43 -3.91
CA THR A 3 4.88 -12.51 -3.47
C THR A 3 3.89 -12.00 -2.43
N GLY A 4 2.71 -12.63 -2.36
CA GLY A 4 1.65 -12.27 -1.41
C GLY A 4 0.70 -11.22 -1.95
N LEU A 5 -0.10 -10.62 -1.06
CA LEU A 5 -1.01 -9.52 -1.36
C LEU A 5 -0.89 -8.47 -0.25
N LEU A 6 -0.68 -7.21 -0.63
CA LEU A 6 -0.76 -6.05 0.26
C LEU A 6 -2.09 -5.34 0.03
N VAL A 7 -2.96 -5.39 1.02
CA VAL A 7 -4.18 -4.58 1.04
C VAL A 7 -3.90 -3.31 1.85
N SER A 8 -4.10 -2.14 1.24
CA SER A 8 -3.86 -0.83 1.86
C SER A 8 -5.14 -0.02 1.85
N ASN A 9 -5.71 0.21 3.04
CA ASN A 9 -6.94 0.96 3.20
C ASN A 9 -6.67 2.36 3.72
N GLU A 10 -7.34 3.36 3.14
CA GLU A 10 -7.35 4.73 3.63
C GLU A 10 -8.78 5.25 3.61
N ILE A 11 -9.34 5.59 4.76
CA ILE A 11 -10.75 6.00 4.90
C ILE A 11 -11.02 7.37 4.27
N ASN A 12 -10.01 8.25 4.23
CA ASN A 12 -10.14 9.57 3.61
C ASN A 12 -9.97 9.48 2.08
N GLY A 13 -11.02 9.83 1.34
CA GLY A 13 -11.05 9.71 -0.14
C GLY A 13 -9.88 10.41 -0.85
N PRO A 14 -9.61 11.70 -0.61
CA PRO A 14 -8.44 12.39 -1.18
C PRO A 14 -7.11 11.71 -0.86
N ARG A 15 -6.87 11.34 0.40
CA ARG A 15 -5.64 10.65 0.83
C ARG A 15 -5.51 9.26 0.20
N SER A 16 -6.61 8.56 -0.08
CA SER A 16 -6.58 7.25 -0.74
C SER A 16 -6.01 7.33 -2.17
N LYS A 17 -6.23 8.45 -2.86
CA LYS A 17 -5.63 8.72 -4.17
C LYS A 17 -4.12 8.98 -4.06
N VAL A 18 -3.69 9.70 -3.03
CA VAL A 18 -2.26 9.92 -2.73
C VAL A 18 -1.56 8.59 -2.43
N LEU A 19 -2.19 7.74 -1.60
CA LEU A 19 -1.72 6.39 -1.30
C LEU A 19 -1.58 5.55 -2.59
N SER A 20 -2.61 5.54 -3.44
CA SER A 20 -2.58 4.85 -4.74
C SER A 20 -1.41 5.32 -5.60
N GLY A 21 -1.18 6.64 -5.70
CA GLY A 21 -0.05 7.20 -6.44
C GLY A 21 1.32 6.89 -5.82
N ASN A 22 1.43 6.78 -4.49
CA ASN A 22 2.67 6.33 -3.85
C ASN A 22 2.98 4.87 -4.20
N LEU A 23 1.97 3.99 -4.17
CA LEU A 23 2.14 2.58 -4.51
C LEU A 23 2.42 2.36 -6.00
N GLU A 24 1.85 3.21 -6.88
CA GLU A 24 2.23 3.26 -8.29
C GLU A 24 3.71 3.56 -8.48
N ARG A 25 4.21 4.63 -7.84
CA ARG A 25 5.63 5.01 -7.91
C ARG A 25 6.54 3.95 -7.31
N TRP A 26 6.06 3.20 -6.32
CA TRP A 26 6.79 2.09 -5.71
C TRP A 26 6.91 0.87 -6.64
N GLY A 27 6.04 0.75 -7.65
CA GLY A 27 6.13 -0.30 -8.67
C GLY A 27 5.65 -1.69 -8.22
N THR A 28 5.00 -1.81 -7.06
CA THR A 28 4.50 -3.09 -6.56
C THR A 28 3.24 -3.54 -7.31
N ARG A 29 3.20 -4.81 -7.72
CA ARG A 29 2.08 -5.38 -8.50
C ARG A 29 1.09 -6.12 -7.60
N GLN A 30 1.47 -6.38 -6.36
CA GLN A 30 0.79 -7.25 -5.40
C GLN A 30 -0.10 -6.42 -4.46
N ILE A 31 -0.89 -5.50 -5.02
CA ILE A 31 -1.61 -4.49 -4.23
C ILE A 31 -3.12 -4.49 -4.46
N LEU A 32 -3.85 -4.14 -3.40
CA LEU A 32 -5.24 -3.72 -3.45
C LEU A 32 -5.39 -2.47 -2.59
N VAL A 33 -5.71 -1.34 -3.20
CA VAL A 33 -5.92 -0.06 -2.51
C VAL A 33 -7.41 0.16 -2.34
N THR A 34 -7.86 0.41 -1.12
CA THR A 34 -9.28 0.56 -0.79
C THR A 34 -9.58 1.85 -0.04
N ASN A 35 -10.83 2.28 -0.10
CA ASN A 35 -11.32 3.46 0.59
C ASN A 35 -12.61 3.15 1.36
N ASN A 36 -12.47 2.51 2.53
CA ASN A 36 -13.60 2.05 3.34
C ASN A 36 -13.33 2.30 4.83
N ASP A 37 -14.41 2.32 5.61
CA ASP A 37 -14.30 2.17 7.06
C ASP A 37 -13.88 0.73 7.44
N PRO A 38 -13.30 0.52 8.63
CA PRO A 38 -12.84 -0.79 9.06
C PRO A 38 -13.94 -1.86 9.17
N ASP A 39 -15.18 -1.49 9.54
CA ASP A 39 -16.27 -2.45 9.71
C ASP A 39 -16.74 -3.03 8.37
N THR A 40 -16.75 -2.21 7.32
CA THR A 40 -16.99 -2.67 5.95
C THR A 40 -15.97 -3.72 5.54
N LEU A 41 -14.68 -3.49 5.83
CA LEU A 41 -13.63 -4.47 5.54
C LEU A 41 -13.77 -5.74 6.38
N ALA A 42 -14.10 -5.61 7.67
CA ALA A 42 -14.28 -6.76 8.56
C ALA A 42 -15.44 -7.67 8.14
N LYS A 43 -16.49 -7.11 7.54
CA LYS A 43 -17.59 -7.89 6.94
C LYS A 43 -17.15 -8.59 5.66
N ALA A 44 -16.36 -7.93 4.82
CA ALA A 44 -15.90 -8.49 3.55
C ALA A 44 -14.84 -9.58 3.73
N TRP A 45 -13.94 -9.41 4.70
CA TRP A 45 -12.72 -10.21 4.84
C TRP A 45 -12.51 -10.76 6.26
N PRO A 46 -13.47 -11.50 6.83
CA PRO A 46 -13.31 -12.13 8.13
C PRO A 46 -12.15 -13.14 8.09
N GLN A 47 -11.24 -13.04 9.06
CA GLN A 47 -10.08 -13.94 9.24
C GLN A 47 -9.22 -14.13 7.97
N MET A 48 -9.18 -13.13 7.09
CA MET A 48 -8.52 -13.22 5.78
C MET A 48 -7.00 -12.98 5.85
N PHE A 49 -6.54 -12.18 6.81
CA PHE A 49 -5.17 -11.68 6.79
C PHE A 49 -4.27 -12.43 7.76
N ASP A 50 -3.14 -12.91 7.26
CA ASP A 50 -2.09 -13.44 8.11
C ASP A 50 -1.49 -12.35 9.01
N ARG A 51 -1.38 -11.13 8.50
CA ARG A 51 -0.69 -10.01 9.13
C ARG A 51 -1.50 -8.73 8.93
N ILE A 52 -1.70 -7.96 10.00
CA ILE A 52 -2.35 -6.66 9.95
C ILE A 52 -1.46 -5.64 10.66
N LEU A 53 -1.30 -4.47 10.05
CA LEU A 53 -0.73 -3.28 10.69
C LEU A 53 -1.86 -2.28 10.93
N VAL A 54 -2.04 -1.88 12.18
CA VAL A 54 -2.89 -0.76 12.56
C VAL A 54 -1.97 0.35 13.04
N ASP A 55 -1.65 1.27 12.13
CA ASP A 55 -1.09 2.57 12.47
C ASP A 55 -2.24 3.52 12.77
N ALA A 56 -2.52 3.71 14.06
CA ALA A 56 -3.80 4.21 14.49
C ALA A 56 -3.84 5.75 14.50
N PRO A 57 -4.98 6.37 14.14
CA PRO A 57 -5.18 7.78 14.43
C PRO A 57 -5.07 7.99 15.94
N CYS A 58 -4.19 8.90 16.35
CA CYS A 58 -3.86 9.17 17.74
C CYS A 58 -3.82 10.68 18.00
N SER A 59 -3.60 11.07 19.26
CA SER A 59 -3.45 12.48 19.65
C SER A 59 -2.24 13.19 19.02
N GLY A 60 -1.29 12.44 18.47
CA GLY A 60 -0.23 12.97 17.61
C GLY A 60 0.82 13.82 18.33
N GLU A 61 1.05 13.60 19.62
CA GLU A 61 2.02 14.35 20.43
C GLU A 61 3.45 14.29 19.85
N GLY A 62 3.82 13.20 19.18
CA GLY A 62 5.10 13.07 18.47
C GLY A 62 5.22 14.03 17.29
N MET A 63 4.12 14.54 16.74
CA MET A 63 4.13 15.47 15.61
C MET A 63 4.40 16.91 16.03
N PHE A 64 4.29 17.27 17.31
CA PHE A 64 4.43 18.67 17.78
C PHE A 64 5.73 19.35 17.35
N ARG A 65 6.83 18.59 17.22
CA ARG A 65 8.12 19.14 16.78
C ARG A 65 8.15 19.46 15.28
N LYS A 66 7.40 18.73 14.46
CA LYS A 66 7.39 18.84 13.00
C LYS A 66 6.21 19.68 12.48
N ASP A 67 5.11 19.68 13.20
CA ASP A 67 3.85 20.33 12.85
C ASP A 67 3.30 21.09 14.06
N PRO A 68 3.63 22.40 14.20
CA PRO A 68 3.15 23.22 15.32
C PRO A 68 1.62 23.34 15.40
N ASP A 69 0.90 23.16 14.29
CA ASP A 69 -0.56 23.23 14.27
C ASP A 69 -1.19 22.03 14.98
N ALA A 70 -0.48 20.89 15.06
CA ALA A 70 -0.94 19.72 15.81
C ALA A 70 -1.18 20.02 17.30
N ILE A 71 -0.47 21.01 17.87
CA ILE A 71 -0.63 21.44 19.26
C ILE A 71 -2.02 22.06 19.48
N GLN A 72 -2.57 22.76 18.46
CA GLN A 72 -3.84 23.49 18.58
C GLN A 72 -5.05 22.57 18.78
N TYR A 73 -4.96 21.33 18.30
CA TYR A 73 -6.02 20.35 18.40
C TYR A 73 -5.93 19.47 19.66
N TRP A 74 -4.82 19.57 20.40
CA TRP A 74 -4.60 18.75 21.58
C TRP A 74 -5.25 19.38 22.83
N HIS A 75 -5.87 18.53 23.65
CA HIS A 75 -6.40 18.90 24.98
C HIS A 75 -6.45 17.66 25.88
N ALA A 76 -6.63 17.85 27.20
CA ALA A 76 -6.50 16.79 28.21
C ALA A 76 -7.39 15.56 27.96
N ASP A 77 -8.63 15.75 27.47
CA ASP A 77 -9.54 14.64 27.17
C ASP A 77 -9.27 13.94 25.82
N TYR A 78 -8.43 14.51 24.96
CA TYR A 78 -8.25 14.04 23.58
C TYR A 78 -7.63 12.64 23.49
N PRO A 79 -6.60 12.29 24.30
CA PRO A 79 -6.04 10.93 24.28
C PRO A 79 -7.08 9.85 24.60
N ALA A 80 -7.96 10.07 25.59
CA ALA A 80 -9.03 9.13 25.91
C ALA A 80 -10.05 8.95 24.76
N GLN A 81 -10.36 10.04 24.04
CA GLN A 81 -11.23 9.98 22.85
C GLN A 81 -10.57 9.20 21.70
N CYS A 82 -9.27 9.44 21.48
CA CYS A 82 -8.47 8.69 20.51
C CYS A 82 -8.39 7.21 20.87
N ALA A 83 -8.17 6.88 22.14
CA ALA A 83 -8.15 5.52 22.65
C ALA A 83 -9.47 4.77 22.37
N GLU A 84 -10.62 5.42 22.54
CA GLU A 84 -11.91 4.80 22.20
C GLU A 84 -12.02 4.53 20.69
N ARG A 85 -11.61 5.49 19.84
CA ARG A 85 -11.56 5.28 18.39
C ARG A 85 -10.62 4.14 18.00
N GLN A 86 -9.45 4.05 18.63
CA GLN A 86 -8.46 2.99 18.42
C GLN A 86 -9.06 1.62 18.76
N LYS A 87 -9.79 1.50 19.87
CA LYS A 87 -10.52 0.26 20.22
C LYS A 87 -11.53 -0.14 19.14
N GLN A 88 -12.27 0.81 18.54
CA GLN A 88 -13.21 0.49 17.47
C GLN A 88 -12.50 -0.02 16.21
N ILE A 89 -11.40 0.62 15.79
CA ILE A 89 -10.58 0.17 14.66
C ILE A 89 -10.00 -1.22 14.94
N LEU A 90 -9.50 -1.45 16.15
CA LEU A 90 -8.92 -2.71 16.57
C LEU A 90 -9.95 -3.84 16.61
N LYS A 91 -11.19 -3.60 17.04
CA LYS A 91 -12.27 -4.60 16.98
C LYS A 91 -12.47 -5.12 15.55
N ALA A 92 -12.43 -4.24 14.55
CA ALA A 92 -12.52 -4.63 13.15
C ALA A 92 -11.24 -5.37 12.68
N ALA A 93 -10.06 -4.87 13.05
CA ALA A 93 -8.79 -5.52 12.71
C ALA A 93 -8.70 -6.96 13.24
N VAL A 94 -9.12 -7.20 14.49
CA VAL A 94 -9.12 -8.54 15.09
C VAL A 94 -10.05 -9.50 14.33
N LYS A 95 -11.25 -9.05 13.91
CA LYS A 95 -12.17 -9.87 13.10
C LYS A 95 -11.57 -10.28 11.75
N MET A 96 -10.71 -9.43 11.18
CA MET A 96 -10.04 -9.67 9.90
C MET A 96 -8.78 -10.53 10.01
N LEU A 97 -8.20 -10.66 11.20
CA LEU A 97 -6.97 -11.38 11.42
C LEU A 97 -7.22 -12.89 11.47
N ALA A 98 -6.50 -13.66 10.66
CA ALA A 98 -6.57 -15.12 10.69
C ALA A 98 -6.10 -15.67 12.05
N PRO A 99 -6.59 -16.83 12.50
CA PRO A 99 -6.02 -17.54 13.65
C PRO A 99 -4.51 -17.77 13.48
N GLY A 100 -3.73 -17.58 14.54
CA GLY A 100 -2.26 -17.57 14.41
C GLY A 100 -1.71 -16.35 13.67
N GLY A 101 -2.53 -15.35 13.33
CA GLY A 101 -2.10 -14.13 12.66
C GLY A 101 -1.31 -13.18 13.56
N THR A 102 -0.60 -12.22 12.96
CA THR A 102 0.14 -11.18 13.70
C THR A 102 -0.50 -9.82 13.50
N LEU A 103 -0.74 -9.12 14.60
CA LEU A 103 -1.15 -7.72 14.61
C LEU A 103 0.04 -6.86 15.04
N ILE A 104 0.36 -5.85 14.25
CA ILE A 104 1.21 -4.74 14.68
C ILE A 104 0.29 -3.56 15.00
N TYR A 105 0.43 -3.02 16.20
CA TYR A 105 -0.20 -1.77 16.59
C TYR A 105 0.86 -0.69 16.74
N SER A 106 0.59 0.50 16.22
CA SER A 106 1.47 1.65 16.40
C SER A 106 0.74 2.97 16.50
N THR A 107 1.38 3.93 17.16
CA THR A 107 0.93 5.32 17.30
C THR A 107 2.14 6.26 17.21
N CYS A 108 1.91 7.52 16.85
CA CYS A 108 2.89 8.60 16.96
C CYS A 108 2.60 9.53 18.15
N THR A 109 2.13 8.97 19.27
CA THR A 109 1.85 9.71 20.51
C THR A 109 2.67 9.15 21.69
N PHE A 110 2.62 9.82 22.85
CA PHE A 110 3.26 9.37 24.08
C PHE A 110 2.27 8.99 25.18
N SER A 111 0.98 9.28 24.98
CA SER A 111 -0.09 9.01 25.95
C SER A 111 -0.21 7.50 26.28
N PRO A 112 -0.18 7.14 27.59
CA PRO A 112 -0.50 5.79 28.07
C PRO A 112 -1.88 5.25 27.64
N GLU A 113 -2.88 6.13 27.59
CA GLU A 113 -4.26 5.81 27.23
C GLU A 113 -4.38 5.20 25.84
N GLU A 114 -3.51 5.64 24.93
CA GLU A 114 -3.46 5.23 23.52
C GLU A 114 -2.43 4.11 23.26
N ASP A 115 -1.51 3.89 24.19
CA ASP A 115 -0.41 2.95 24.04
C ASP A 115 -0.57 1.72 24.95
N GLU A 116 0.03 1.69 26.15
CA GLU A 116 -0.01 0.52 27.02
C GLU A 116 -1.43 0.11 27.40
N GLN A 117 -2.34 1.06 27.62
CA GLN A 117 -3.72 0.75 27.99
C GLN A 117 -4.50 0.11 26.84
N ILE A 118 -4.21 0.47 25.59
CA ILE A 118 -4.76 -0.22 24.42
C ILE A 118 -4.26 -1.65 24.33
N ILE A 119 -2.97 -1.86 24.59
CA ILE A 119 -2.39 -3.21 24.57
C ILE A 119 -2.94 -4.07 25.72
N ALA A 120 -3.03 -3.54 26.93
CA ALA A 120 -3.66 -4.21 28.06
C ALA A 120 -5.12 -4.59 27.74
N TRP A 121 -5.89 -3.66 27.16
CA TRP A 121 -7.26 -3.93 26.72
C TRP A 121 -7.33 -5.04 25.66
N LEU A 122 -6.43 -5.05 24.67
CA LEU A 122 -6.37 -6.10 23.65
C LEU A 122 -6.11 -7.48 24.26
N LEU A 123 -5.16 -7.58 25.19
CA LEU A 123 -4.80 -8.81 25.89
C LEU A 123 -5.94 -9.33 26.78
N ALA A 124 -6.69 -8.43 27.42
CA ALA A 124 -7.81 -8.80 28.29
C ALA A 124 -9.05 -9.28 27.51
N ASN A 125 -9.23 -8.81 26.27
CA ASN A 125 -10.46 -9.06 25.50
C ASN A 125 -10.30 -10.08 24.37
N ASN A 126 -9.07 -10.52 24.08
CA ASN A 126 -8.78 -11.41 22.97
C ASN A 126 -7.63 -12.35 23.33
N ALA A 127 -7.55 -13.49 22.65
CA ALA A 127 -6.49 -14.47 22.87
C ALA A 127 -5.15 -14.07 22.21
N PHE A 128 -4.67 -12.86 22.49
CA PHE A 128 -3.36 -12.37 22.02
C PHE A 128 -2.25 -12.69 23.01
N THR A 129 -1.05 -12.85 22.47
CA THR A 129 0.21 -12.82 23.24
C THR A 129 1.14 -11.76 22.65
N LEU A 130 1.91 -11.08 23.50
CA LEU A 130 2.91 -10.13 23.05
C LEU A 130 4.17 -10.87 22.58
N THR A 131 4.61 -10.53 21.37
CA THR A 131 5.88 -11.01 20.81
C THR A 131 6.94 -9.93 21.00
N PRO A 132 8.10 -10.24 21.59
CA PRO A 132 9.18 -9.27 21.72
C PRO A 132 9.61 -8.69 20.38
N ILE A 133 9.87 -7.38 20.36
CA ILE A 133 10.45 -6.67 19.22
C ILE A 133 11.93 -6.44 19.52
N LYS A 134 12.81 -6.69 18.54
CA LYS A 134 14.23 -6.39 18.68
C LYS A 134 14.41 -4.88 18.89
N GLN A 135 14.93 -4.51 20.05
CA GLN A 135 15.25 -3.13 20.39
C GLN A 135 16.65 -2.75 19.87
N TYR A 136 16.80 -1.48 19.51
CA TYR A 136 18.06 -0.86 19.11
C TYR A 136 18.42 0.24 20.12
N PRO A 137 19.69 0.71 20.18
CA PRO A 137 20.09 1.77 21.09
C PRO A 137 19.16 3.00 21.01
N GLY A 138 18.70 3.46 22.18
CA GLY A 138 17.77 4.59 22.31
C GLY A 138 16.28 4.20 22.27
N MET A 139 15.93 2.95 21.93
CA MET A 139 14.57 2.43 22.13
C MET A 139 14.37 2.03 23.59
N GLU A 140 13.20 2.33 24.15
CA GLU A 140 12.81 1.93 25.50
C GLU A 140 11.73 0.84 25.44
N ALA A 141 11.67 0.00 26.47
CA ALA A 141 10.53 -0.88 26.69
C ALA A 141 9.28 -0.07 27.06
N GLY A 142 8.09 -0.58 26.71
CA GLY A 142 6.85 -0.07 27.30
C GLY A 142 6.81 -0.24 28.82
N ARG A 143 5.91 0.50 29.47
CA ARG A 143 5.91 0.65 30.93
C ARG A 143 4.68 -0.03 31.53
N PRO A 144 4.82 -1.24 32.14
CA PRO A 144 3.69 -1.94 32.75
C PRO A 144 2.83 -1.10 33.70
N ALA A 145 3.47 -0.22 34.48
CA ALA A 145 2.80 0.67 35.44
C ALA A 145 1.90 1.74 34.79
N TRP A 146 1.95 1.91 33.47
CA TRP A 146 1.12 2.86 32.73
C TRP A 146 -0.23 2.27 32.27
N ALA A 147 -0.47 1.00 32.58
CA ALA A 147 -1.75 0.33 32.37
C ALA A 147 -2.13 -0.52 33.60
N ASP A 148 -2.22 -1.84 33.46
CA ASP A 148 -2.71 -2.78 34.47
C ASP A 148 -1.58 -3.46 35.27
N GLY A 149 -0.33 -3.00 35.12
CA GLY A 149 0.83 -3.61 35.76
C GLY A 149 1.31 -4.91 35.11
N ASN A 150 0.73 -5.34 33.98
CA ASN A 150 1.13 -6.58 33.31
C ASN A 150 2.58 -6.50 32.81
N PRO A 151 3.51 -7.35 33.31
CA PRO A 151 4.93 -7.29 32.94
C PRO A 151 5.18 -7.56 31.45
N GLU A 152 4.24 -8.24 30.76
CA GLU A 152 4.34 -8.50 29.32
C GLU A 152 4.39 -7.21 28.50
N LEU A 153 3.84 -6.09 29.00
CA LEU A 153 3.87 -4.79 28.33
C LEU A 153 5.30 -4.29 28.08
N ALA A 154 6.31 -4.77 28.81
CA ALA A 154 7.72 -4.46 28.54
C ALA A 154 8.22 -5.01 27.19
N LYS A 155 7.46 -5.90 26.53
CA LYS A 155 7.75 -6.39 25.17
C LYS A 155 7.38 -5.39 24.07
N THR A 156 6.58 -4.38 24.41
CA THR A 156 6.27 -3.25 23.52
C THR A 156 7.46 -2.27 23.51
N VAL A 157 7.50 -1.39 22.52
CA VAL A 157 8.64 -0.48 22.31
C VAL A 157 8.17 0.96 22.21
N ARG A 158 8.85 1.84 22.95
CA ARG A 158 8.73 3.29 22.89
C ARG A 158 9.96 3.91 22.26
N LEU A 159 9.73 4.89 21.41
CA LEU A 159 10.74 5.72 20.77
C LEU A 159 10.51 7.14 21.25
N PHE A 160 11.45 7.68 22.04
CA PHE A 160 11.37 9.05 22.54
C PHE A 160 12.37 9.96 21.83
N PRO A 161 12.01 11.21 21.51
CA PRO A 161 12.86 12.14 20.76
C PRO A 161 14.14 12.56 21.52
N HIS A 162 14.17 12.41 22.84
CA HIS A 162 15.35 12.69 23.68
C HIS A 162 16.30 11.48 23.83
N ARG A 163 15.90 10.29 23.34
CA ARG A 163 16.69 9.06 23.43
C ARG A 163 17.29 8.63 22.10
N LEU A 164 16.63 8.99 20.99
CA LEU A 164 17.08 8.68 19.64
C LEU A 164 16.68 9.79 18.66
N ARG A 165 17.27 9.78 17.46
CA ARG A 165 16.90 10.68 16.37
C ARG A 165 15.59 10.19 15.72
N GLY A 166 14.48 10.78 16.13
CA GLY A 166 13.13 10.51 15.62
C GLY A 166 12.11 11.42 16.32
N GLU A 167 10.89 11.50 15.78
CA GLU A 167 9.82 12.37 16.32
C GLU A 167 9.20 11.77 17.60
N GLY A 168 8.84 10.49 17.56
CA GLY A 168 8.24 9.76 18.66
C GLY A 168 7.31 8.67 18.13
N HIS A 169 7.32 7.47 18.73
CA HIS A 169 6.46 6.37 18.31
C HIS A 169 6.28 5.32 19.40
N PHE A 170 5.15 4.62 19.39
CA PHE A 170 4.92 3.39 20.15
C PHE A 170 4.65 2.23 19.18
N VAL A 171 5.16 1.04 19.49
CA VAL A 171 4.95 -0.16 18.68
C VAL A 171 4.73 -1.38 19.57
N ALA A 172 3.69 -2.14 19.27
CA ALA A 172 3.42 -3.45 19.85
C ALA A 172 3.22 -4.51 18.76
N LYS A 173 3.74 -5.71 19.00
CA LYS A 173 3.56 -6.88 18.13
C LYS A 173 2.82 -7.96 18.89
N LEU A 174 1.64 -8.31 18.42
CA LEU A 174 0.76 -9.31 19.03
C LEU A 174 0.56 -10.50 18.10
N LYS A 175 0.46 -11.69 18.67
CA LYS A 175 0.16 -12.95 17.97
C LYS A 175 -1.18 -13.48 18.46
N LEU A 176 -2.15 -13.62 17.57
CA LEU A 176 -3.45 -14.21 17.90
C LEU A 176 -3.28 -15.72 18.09
N ALA A 177 -3.92 -16.30 19.09
CA ALA A 177 -3.95 -17.74 19.31
C ALA A 177 -4.59 -18.47 18.12
N GLY A 178 -4.34 -19.78 18.04
CA GLY A 178 -4.84 -20.66 16.99
C GLY A 178 -3.76 -21.08 15.99
N ALA A 179 -4.00 -22.19 15.31
CA ALA A 179 -3.14 -22.67 14.25
C ALA A 179 -3.37 -21.85 12.98
N GLN A 180 -2.29 -21.48 12.31
CA GLN A 180 -2.37 -20.77 11.04
C GLN A 180 -2.95 -21.72 9.99
N ALA A 181 -4.17 -21.46 9.54
CA ALA A 181 -4.79 -22.21 8.46
C ALA A 181 -4.29 -21.68 7.11
N SER A 182 -4.07 -22.57 6.14
CA SER A 182 -3.85 -22.14 4.77
C SER A 182 -5.17 -21.65 4.17
N HIS A 183 -5.40 -20.34 4.16
CA HIS A 183 -6.50 -19.76 3.42
C HIS A 183 -6.11 -19.66 1.94
N GLN A 184 -6.75 -20.46 1.09
CA GLN A 184 -6.78 -20.15 -0.34
C GLN A 184 -7.94 -19.18 -0.56
N PRO A 185 -7.67 -17.95 -1.02
CA PRO A 185 -8.75 -17.03 -1.34
C PRO A 185 -9.64 -17.66 -2.42
N SER A 186 -10.96 -17.48 -2.27
CA SER A 186 -11.90 -17.90 -3.30
C SER A 186 -11.58 -17.19 -4.61
N ARG A 187 -11.75 -17.90 -5.73
CA ARG A 187 -11.48 -17.32 -7.05
C ARG A 187 -12.41 -16.14 -7.30
N LEU A 188 -11.83 -15.01 -7.67
CA LEU A 188 -12.57 -13.88 -8.23
C LEU A 188 -13.33 -14.34 -9.49
N PRO A 189 -14.64 -14.07 -9.62
CA PRO A 189 -15.44 -14.43 -10.78
C PRO A 189 -15.17 -13.47 -11.95
N LEU A 190 -13.95 -13.51 -12.50
CA LEU A 190 -13.54 -12.66 -13.60
C LEU A 190 -13.99 -13.23 -14.94
N LYS A 191 -14.62 -12.37 -15.74
CA LYS A 191 -14.95 -12.70 -17.14
C LYS A 191 -13.68 -12.53 -17.99
N PRO A 192 -13.42 -13.45 -18.94
CA PRO A 192 -12.36 -13.26 -19.92
C PRO A 192 -12.55 -11.96 -20.71
N LEU A 193 -11.45 -11.38 -21.17
CA LEU A 193 -11.52 -10.24 -22.09
C LEU A 193 -12.23 -10.65 -23.38
N ALA A 194 -13.18 -9.83 -23.81
CA ALA A 194 -13.81 -9.98 -25.12
C ALA A 194 -12.75 -9.87 -26.23
N LYS A 195 -12.94 -10.60 -27.33
CA LYS A 195 -11.98 -10.68 -28.43
C LYS A 195 -11.46 -9.31 -28.92
N PRO A 196 -12.29 -8.29 -29.18
CA PRO A 196 -11.78 -6.98 -29.60
C PRO A 196 -10.83 -6.33 -28.59
N ALA A 197 -11.16 -6.41 -27.30
CA ALA A 197 -10.32 -5.86 -26.23
C ALA A 197 -9.00 -6.64 -26.12
N LYS A 198 -9.05 -7.96 -26.29
CA LYS A 198 -7.86 -8.82 -26.31
C LYS A 198 -6.95 -8.46 -27.49
N ASP A 199 -7.50 -8.32 -28.69
CA ASP A 199 -6.75 -7.97 -29.90
C ASP A 199 -6.04 -6.60 -29.76
N GLU A 200 -6.69 -5.61 -29.12
CA GLU A 200 -6.10 -4.31 -28.84
C GLU A 200 -4.93 -4.38 -27.85
N VAL A 201 -5.03 -5.21 -26.80
CA VAL A 201 -3.94 -5.46 -25.84
C VAL A 201 -2.80 -6.23 -26.51
N ASP A 202 -3.11 -7.29 -27.25
CA ASP A 202 -2.12 -8.11 -27.95
C ASP A 202 -1.31 -7.27 -28.97
N ALA A 203 -1.96 -6.33 -29.67
CA ALA A 203 -1.28 -5.40 -30.57
C ALA A 203 -0.29 -4.46 -29.83
N PHE A 204 -0.65 -3.99 -28.63
CA PHE A 204 0.26 -3.21 -27.78
C PHE A 204 1.45 -4.07 -27.35
N VAL A 205 1.20 -5.25 -26.79
CA VAL A 205 2.24 -6.14 -26.27
C VAL A 205 3.21 -6.52 -27.40
N ALA A 206 2.69 -6.94 -28.56
CA ALA A 206 3.50 -7.38 -29.70
C ALA A 206 4.45 -6.31 -30.24
N THR A 207 4.18 -5.02 -29.99
CA THR A 207 5.00 -3.91 -30.48
C THR A 207 5.90 -3.28 -29.41
N SER A 208 5.59 -3.49 -28.13
CA SER A 208 6.17 -2.70 -27.03
C SER A 208 6.79 -3.54 -25.92
N LEU A 209 6.32 -4.77 -25.68
CA LEU A 209 6.83 -5.65 -24.62
C LEU A 209 7.50 -6.91 -25.20
N THR A 210 8.45 -7.48 -24.48
CA THR A 210 9.17 -8.71 -24.89
C THR A 210 8.38 -9.98 -24.59
N LYS A 211 7.43 -9.91 -23.65
CA LYS A 211 6.62 -11.04 -23.19
C LYS A 211 5.18 -10.63 -22.96
N GLN A 212 4.28 -11.58 -23.15
CA GLN A 212 2.87 -11.43 -22.79
C GLN A 212 2.73 -11.35 -21.26
N PRO A 213 2.10 -10.29 -20.72
CA PRO A 213 1.83 -10.22 -19.31
C PRO A 213 0.91 -11.37 -18.86
N SER A 214 1.32 -12.10 -17.82
CA SER A 214 0.55 -13.21 -17.27
C SER A 214 -0.20 -12.81 -16.01
N GLY A 215 -1.42 -13.30 -15.84
CA GLY A 215 -2.20 -13.14 -14.62
C GLY A 215 -3.69 -13.07 -14.89
N LEU A 216 -4.43 -12.60 -13.90
CA LEU A 216 -5.87 -12.42 -14.00
C LEU A 216 -6.18 -11.01 -14.50
N PHE A 217 -6.67 -10.91 -15.74
CA PHE A 217 -7.10 -9.62 -16.29
C PHE A 217 -8.38 -9.14 -15.64
N TYR A 218 -8.33 -7.95 -15.08
CA TYR A 218 -9.45 -7.26 -14.45
C TYR A 218 -9.73 -5.96 -15.17
N ARG A 219 -10.94 -5.84 -15.71
CA ARG A 219 -11.41 -4.62 -16.38
C ARG A 219 -12.34 -3.84 -15.47
N HIS A 220 -12.07 -2.56 -15.31
CA HIS A 220 -12.92 -1.61 -14.59
C HIS A 220 -13.16 -0.36 -15.45
N GLY A 221 -14.37 -0.23 -15.99
CA GLY A 221 -14.67 0.79 -17.00
C GLY A 221 -13.76 0.65 -18.23
N ASP A 222 -13.01 1.71 -18.51
CA ASP A 222 -12.03 1.75 -19.59
C ASP A 222 -10.65 1.23 -19.19
N PHE A 223 -10.40 0.95 -17.91
CA PHE A 223 -9.09 0.54 -17.42
C PHE A 223 -8.93 -0.98 -17.38
N LEU A 224 -7.72 -1.44 -17.64
CA LEU A 224 -7.31 -2.84 -17.54
C LEU A 224 -6.17 -2.98 -16.55
N SER A 225 -6.29 -3.93 -15.63
CA SER A 225 -5.25 -4.29 -14.67
C SER A 225 -4.98 -5.79 -14.68
N ILE A 226 -3.80 -6.18 -14.21
CA ILE A 226 -3.46 -7.57 -13.88
C ILE A 226 -3.51 -7.72 -12.37
N LEU A 227 -4.35 -8.63 -11.91
CA LEU A 227 -4.41 -8.99 -10.50
C LEU A 227 -3.39 -10.09 -10.19
N PRO A 228 -2.71 -10.03 -9.03
CA PRO A 228 -1.90 -11.14 -8.53
C PRO A 228 -2.78 -12.36 -8.27
N THR A 229 -2.19 -13.56 -8.36
CA THR A 229 -2.90 -14.83 -8.09
C THR A 229 -3.39 -14.96 -6.64
N THR A 230 -2.79 -14.20 -5.74
CA THR A 230 -3.13 -14.06 -4.32
C THR A 230 -4.27 -13.08 -4.06
N MET A 231 -4.82 -12.45 -5.10
CA MET A 231 -5.89 -11.47 -4.95
C MET A 231 -7.15 -12.10 -4.32
N ILE A 232 -7.76 -11.36 -3.41
CA ILE A 232 -8.98 -11.75 -2.68
C ILE A 232 -10.23 -11.13 -3.33
N PRO A 233 -11.44 -11.70 -3.13
CA PRO A 233 -12.70 -11.07 -3.55
C PRO A 233 -12.90 -9.67 -2.97
N PHE A 234 -13.49 -8.75 -3.72
CA PHE A 234 -13.65 -7.34 -3.30
C PHE A 234 -14.94 -6.68 -3.83
N GLU A 235 -15.95 -7.46 -4.20
CA GLU A 235 -17.22 -6.99 -4.80
C GLU A 235 -17.99 -6.02 -3.90
N HIS A 236 -17.82 -6.12 -2.58
CA HIS A 236 -18.51 -5.29 -1.58
C HIS A 236 -17.62 -4.22 -0.96
N VAL A 237 -16.46 -3.96 -1.57
CA VAL A 237 -15.44 -3.05 -1.05
C VAL A 237 -15.19 -1.95 -2.07
N LYS A 238 -15.16 -0.69 -1.63
CA LYS A 238 -14.77 0.41 -2.51
C LYS A 238 -13.27 0.33 -2.83
N VAL A 239 -12.95 -0.01 -4.07
CA VAL A 239 -11.58 -0.16 -4.58
C VAL A 239 -11.14 1.13 -5.26
N VAL A 240 -9.91 1.56 -4.95
CA VAL A 240 -9.22 2.68 -5.60
C VAL A 240 -8.27 2.17 -6.67
N ARG A 241 -7.58 1.06 -6.41
CA ARG A 241 -6.66 0.39 -7.36
C ARG A 241 -6.58 -1.09 -7.04
N ALA A 242 -6.54 -1.96 -8.06
CA ALA A 242 -6.33 -3.38 -7.89
C ALA A 242 -5.26 -3.89 -8.85
N GLY A 243 -4.18 -4.43 -8.29
CA GLY A 243 -3.07 -4.99 -9.05
C GLY A 243 -2.27 -3.94 -9.83
N LEU A 244 -1.64 -4.41 -10.90
CA LEU A 244 -0.87 -3.59 -11.84
C LEU A 244 -1.79 -3.08 -12.94
N GLU A 245 -1.98 -1.76 -13.02
CA GLU A 245 -2.68 -1.16 -14.15
C GLU A 245 -1.84 -1.31 -15.43
N LEU A 246 -2.41 -1.97 -16.44
CA LEU A 246 -1.79 -2.09 -17.75
C LEU A 246 -2.01 -0.87 -18.62
N GLY A 247 -3.17 -0.22 -18.48
CA GLY A 247 -3.56 0.85 -19.37
C GLY A 247 -5.07 1.00 -19.48
N SER A 248 -5.49 1.76 -20.49
CA SER A 248 -6.88 2.06 -20.76
C SER A 248 -7.25 1.84 -22.23
N PHE A 249 -8.50 1.48 -22.46
CA PHE A 249 -9.10 1.39 -23.78
C PHE A 249 -9.57 2.77 -24.22
N ARG A 250 -9.05 3.25 -25.35
CA ARG A 250 -9.53 4.43 -26.07
C ARG A 250 -10.09 3.99 -27.42
N LYS A 251 -10.80 4.88 -28.14
CA LYS A 251 -11.45 4.61 -29.44
C LYS A 251 -10.63 3.67 -30.36
N LYS A 252 -10.91 2.36 -30.30
CA LYS A 252 -10.24 1.26 -31.02
C LYS A 252 -8.72 1.12 -30.79
N ARG A 253 -8.21 1.46 -29.60
CA ARG A 253 -6.79 1.30 -29.26
C ARG A 253 -6.58 1.12 -27.76
N PHE A 254 -5.58 0.30 -27.42
CA PHE A 254 -5.07 0.21 -26.06
C PHE A 254 -3.95 1.23 -25.83
N GLU A 255 -4.00 1.87 -24.68
CA GLU A 255 -3.14 2.97 -24.28
C GLU A 255 -2.50 2.59 -22.93
N PRO A 256 -1.19 2.27 -22.88
CA PRO A 256 -0.56 1.70 -21.69
C PRO A 256 -0.60 2.67 -20.51
N SER A 257 -0.48 2.18 -19.28
CA SER A 257 -0.42 3.01 -18.08
C SER A 257 1.03 3.37 -17.75
N HIS A 258 1.24 4.53 -17.14
CA HIS A 258 2.54 4.92 -16.56
C HIS A 258 3.03 3.90 -15.52
N SER A 259 2.11 3.22 -14.84
CA SER A 259 2.39 2.14 -13.88
C SER A 259 3.30 1.04 -14.43
N LEU A 260 3.33 0.81 -15.75
CA LEU A 260 4.25 -0.18 -16.33
C LEU A 260 5.72 0.29 -16.28
N ALA A 261 5.97 1.60 -16.38
CA ALA A 261 7.32 2.14 -16.27
C ALA A 261 7.91 1.92 -14.88
N THR A 262 7.10 2.00 -13.83
CA THR A 262 7.55 1.83 -12.45
C THR A 262 7.56 0.38 -12.00
N ALA A 263 6.71 -0.46 -12.60
CA ALA A 263 6.54 -1.84 -12.16
C ALA A 263 7.31 -2.89 -12.98
N LEU A 264 7.65 -2.63 -14.24
CA LEU A 264 8.35 -3.58 -15.12
C LEU A 264 9.85 -3.30 -15.20
N ASN A 265 10.64 -4.32 -15.55
CA ASN A 265 12.07 -4.17 -15.78
C ASN A 265 12.33 -3.66 -17.20
N PRO A 266 13.48 -2.99 -17.46
CA PRO A 266 13.87 -2.59 -18.82
C PRO A 266 13.81 -3.73 -19.84
N ASP A 267 14.22 -4.95 -19.46
CA ASP A 267 14.22 -6.14 -20.32
C ASP A 267 12.81 -6.65 -20.69
N ASP A 268 11.77 -6.15 -20.00
CA ASP A 268 10.37 -6.44 -20.35
C ASP A 268 9.91 -5.60 -21.55
N PHE A 269 10.66 -4.59 -21.99
CA PHE A 269 10.35 -3.72 -23.12
C PHE A 269 11.20 -4.03 -24.35
N GLN A 270 10.57 -3.97 -25.53
CA GLN A 270 11.30 -4.15 -26.80
C GLN A 270 12.23 -2.97 -27.13
N THR A 271 11.98 -1.81 -26.55
CA THR A 271 12.75 -0.59 -26.81
C THR A 271 12.82 0.23 -25.54
N VAL A 272 14.05 0.43 -25.08
CA VAL A 272 14.41 1.27 -23.94
C VAL A 272 15.25 2.42 -24.49
N ILE A 273 14.94 3.65 -24.08
CA ILE A 273 15.67 4.85 -24.50
C ILE A 273 16.18 5.54 -23.24
N GLU A 274 17.50 5.56 -23.10
CA GLU A 274 18.18 6.37 -22.10
C GLU A 274 18.14 7.84 -22.53
N VAL A 275 17.66 8.71 -21.65
CA VAL A 275 17.66 10.16 -21.84
C VAL A 275 18.76 10.80 -21.00
N ASP A 276 19.26 11.95 -21.44
CA ASP A 276 20.15 12.77 -20.64
C ASP A 276 19.37 13.64 -19.62
N ALA A 277 20.09 14.42 -18.82
CA ALA A 277 19.49 15.27 -17.78
C ALA A 277 18.52 16.32 -18.35
N ASP A 278 18.82 16.89 -19.53
CA ASP A 278 17.95 17.85 -20.21
C ASP A 278 16.65 17.17 -20.68
N GLY A 279 16.78 16.02 -21.36
CA GLY A 279 15.64 15.22 -21.80
C GLY A 279 14.77 14.77 -20.64
N TYR A 280 15.36 14.34 -19.52
CA TYR A 280 14.64 13.98 -18.30
C TYR A 280 13.86 15.17 -17.73
N ALA A 281 14.49 16.35 -17.62
CA ALA A 281 13.82 17.55 -17.12
C ALA A 281 12.63 17.95 -18.00
N ARG A 282 12.86 18.05 -19.31
CA ARG A 282 11.85 18.45 -20.30
C ARG A 282 10.68 17.48 -20.37
N TYR A 283 10.95 16.18 -20.36
CA TYR A 283 9.89 15.17 -20.41
C TYR A 283 8.98 15.22 -19.17
N ARG A 284 9.54 15.45 -17.98
CA ARG A 284 8.71 15.61 -16.77
C ARG A 284 7.83 16.86 -16.79
N HIS A 285 8.14 17.84 -17.67
CA HIS A 285 7.32 19.02 -17.92
C HIS A 285 6.35 18.87 -19.10
N GLY A 286 6.20 17.67 -19.67
CA GLY A 286 5.22 17.40 -20.72
C GLY A 286 5.76 17.57 -22.15
N GLU A 287 7.05 17.86 -22.32
CA GLU A 287 7.63 18.07 -23.64
C GLU A 287 7.86 16.77 -24.42
N MET A 288 7.90 16.91 -25.75
CA MET A 288 8.31 15.85 -26.67
C MET A 288 9.82 15.82 -26.83
N LEU A 289 10.39 14.62 -26.92
CA LEU A 289 11.83 14.43 -27.14
C LEU A 289 12.13 13.93 -28.55
N PRO A 290 13.24 14.36 -29.17
CA PRO A 290 13.73 13.72 -30.39
C PRO A 290 14.29 12.32 -30.08
N SER A 291 14.23 11.42 -31.06
CA SER A 291 14.78 10.07 -30.99
C SER A 291 15.51 9.72 -32.28
N LYS A 292 16.68 9.08 -32.14
CA LYS A 292 17.41 8.50 -33.27
C LYS A 292 16.75 7.21 -33.78
N VAL A 293 15.90 6.59 -32.96
CA VAL A 293 15.14 5.38 -33.30
C VAL A 293 13.85 5.80 -33.98
N SER A 294 13.53 5.22 -35.13
CA SER A 294 12.27 5.47 -35.86
C SER A 294 11.25 4.36 -35.60
N GLY A 295 10.00 4.61 -36.01
CA GLY A 295 8.90 3.66 -35.90
C GLY A 295 7.72 4.18 -35.10
N LYS A 296 6.78 3.28 -34.78
CA LYS A 296 5.53 3.59 -34.09
C LYS A 296 5.23 2.54 -33.02
N ARG A 297 5.61 2.83 -31.77
CA ARG A 297 5.44 1.92 -30.62
C ARG A 297 5.49 2.70 -29.30
N PHE A 298 5.11 2.05 -28.20
CA PHE A 298 5.42 2.58 -26.87
C PHE A 298 6.83 2.13 -26.46
N VAL A 299 7.55 3.00 -25.78
CA VAL A 299 8.95 2.80 -25.37
C VAL A 299 9.09 3.10 -23.89
N LEU A 300 10.02 2.42 -23.22
CA LEU A 300 10.43 2.78 -21.87
C LEU A 300 11.50 3.87 -21.92
N LEU A 301 11.34 4.91 -21.11
CA LEU A 301 12.36 5.93 -20.90
C LEU A 301 13.09 5.69 -19.59
N THR A 302 14.41 5.76 -19.65
CA THR A 302 15.31 5.61 -18.50
C THR A 302 16.20 6.83 -18.32
N PHE A 303 16.53 7.17 -17.08
CA PHE A 303 17.52 8.18 -16.72
C PHE A 303 18.40 7.63 -15.60
N GLU A 304 19.72 7.69 -15.78
CA GLU A 304 20.69 6.98 -14.93
C GLU A 304 20.37 5.48 -14.82
N HIS A 305 19.96 4.88 -15.95
CA HIS A 305 19.53 3.48 -16.04
C HIS A 305 18.28 3.13 -15.19
N LYS A 306 17.56 4.13 -14.68
CA LYS A 306 16.33 3.92 -13.90
C LYS A 306 15.10 4.25 -14.75
N PRO A 307 14.12 3.33 -14.84
CA PRO A 307 12.84 3.61 -15.46
C PRO A 307 12.14 4.81 -14.83
N PHE A 308 11.58 5.71 -15.65
CA PHE A 308 10.79 6.83 -15.11
C PHE A 308 9.51 7.14 -15.88
N ALA A 309 9.39 6.74 -17.15
CA ALA A 309 8.18 6.99 -17.94
C ALA A 309 8.01 6.03 -19.12
N ILE A 310 6.78 5.93 -19.61
CA ILE A 310 6.49 5.43 -20.95
C ILE A 310 6.33 6.62 -21.89
N GLY A 311 6.95 6.52 -23.07
CA GLY A 311 6.74 7.45 -24.17
C GLY A 311 6.14 6.77 -25.38
N LYS A 312 5.51 7.54 -26.25
CA LYS A 312 5.02 7.04 -27.54
C LYS A 312 5.93 7.49 -28.67
N LEU A 313 6.75 6.59 -29.19
CA LEU A 313 7.63 6.86 -30.33
C LEU A 313 6.80 6.89 -31.61
N VAL A 314 6.91 7.99 -32.37
CA VAL A 314 6.30 8.17 -33.69
C VAL A 314 7.29 8.91 -34.59
N ASN A 315 7.80 8.24 -35.63
CA ASN A 315 8.64 8.84 -36.68
C ASN A 315 9.85 9.65 -36.14
N GLY A 316 10.55 9.14 -35.12
CA GLY A 316 11.71 9.82 -34.54
C GLY A 316 11.37 10.88 -33.48
N THR A 317 10.11 11.00 -33.07
CA THR A 317 9.71 11.84 -31.94
C THR A 317 9.07 10.97 -30.85
N ILE A 318 9.50 11.15 -29.60
CA ILE A 318 8.89 10.54 -28.42
C ILE A 318 7.87 11.54 -27.89
N LYS A 319 6.59 11.19 -28.02
CA LYS A 319 5.49 11.98 -27.46
C LYS A 319 5.39 11.72 -25.97
N ASN A 320 5.16 12.81 -25.24
CA ASN A 320 4.79 12.76 -23.83
C ASN A 320 3.44 12.08 -23.68
N TYR A 321 3.33 11.20 -22.69
CA TYR A 321 2.21 10.32 -22.49
C TYR A 321 1.92 10.19 -20.99
#